data_AF-A0A7C6XXV9-F1
#
_entry.id   AF-A0A7C6XXV9-F1
#
_cell.length_a   1.000
_cell.length_b   1.000
_cell.length_c   1.000
_cell.angle_alpha   90.00
_cell.angle_beta   90.00
_cell.angle_gamma   90.00
#
_symmetry.space_group_name_H-M   'P 1'
#
loop_
_entity.id
_entity.type
_entity.pdbx_description
1 polymer ?
#
loop_
_entity_poly.entity_id
_entity_poly.type
_entity_poly.pdbx_seq_one_letter_code
_entity_poly.pdbx_strand_id
1 'polypeptide(L)'
;MSPVTVLRAIRSAPVFTSLHNRDFRWLWWGRLASSATFQMNTVVQGWLVYELTGSALALGLVGAGWSLSTLFLSLYGGVICDRAPKRTILLWSRGGM
;
A
#
# COMPACT_ATOMS: atom_id res chain seq x y z
N MET A 1 -6.91 28.53 27.61
CA MET A 1 -7.57 27.92 26.43
C MET A 1 -8.47 26.81 26.97
N SER A 2 -9.79 26.99 26.96
CA SER A 2 -10.71 26.14 27.74
C SER A 2 -10.92 24.75 27.10
N PRO A 3 -11.09 23.68 27.89
CA PRO A 3 -11.27 22.30 27.39
C PRO A 3 -12.46 22.10 26.43
N VAL A 4 -13.46 22.99 26.54
CA VAL A 4 -14.70 22.94 25.74
C VAL A 4 -14.44 23.26 24.26
N THR A 5 -13.40 24.04 23.95
CA THR A 5 -13.02 24.39 22.56
C THR A 5 -12.41 23.19 21.82
N VAL A 6 -11.65 22.35 22.53
CA VAL A 6 -11.04 21.13 21.94
C VAL A 6 -12.12 20.10 21.57
N LEU A 7 -13.13 19.92 22.44
CA LEU A 7 -14.24 19.00 22.18
C LEU A 7 -15.14 19.46 21.02
N ARG A 8 -15.29 20.77 20.81
CA ARG A 8 -16.02 21.30 19.63
C ARG A 8 -15.23 21.13 18.34
N ALA A 9 -13.91 21.32 18.35
CA ALA A 9 -13.06 21.15 17.18
C ALA A 9 -13.05 19.70 16.66
N ILE A 10 -13.12 18.72 17.57
CA ILE A 10 -13.25 17.30 17.20
C ILE A 10 -14.62 17.01 16.58
N ARG A 11 -15.70 17.60 17.12
CA ARG A 11 -17.07 17.44 16.60
C ARG A 11 -17.28 18.11 15.24
N SER A 12 -16.50 19.14 14.92
CA SER A 12 -16.55 19.87 13.65
C SER A 12 -15.46 19.46 12.66
N ALA A 13 -14.73 18.36 12.89
CA ALA A 13 -13.86 17.81 11.87
C ALA A 13 -14.76 17.29 10.75
N PRO A 14 -14.77 17.92 9.56
CA PRO A 14 -15.65 17.48 8.50
C PRO A 14 -14.94 16.32 7.79
N VAL A 15 -14.77 15.19 8.49
CA VAL A 15 -13.99 14.02 8.07
C VAL A 15 -14.43 13.51 6.70
N PHE A 16 -15.70 13.76 6.34
CA PHE A 16 -16.32 13.34 5.09
C PHE A 16 -16.61 14.50 4.10
N THR A 17 -16.18 15.74 4.36
CA THR A 17 -16.35 16.83 3.36
C THR A 17 -15.53 16.59 2.11
N SER A 18 -14.37 15.93 2.21
CA SER A 18 -13.55 15.58 1.06
C SER A 18 -14.28 14.64 0.08
N LEU A 19 -15.13 13.75 0.60
CA LEU A 19 -15.99 12.87 -0.20
C LEU A 19 -17.14 13.59 -0.91
N HIS A 20 -17.35 14.89 -0.73
CA HIS A 20 -18.36 15.63 -1.48
C HIS A 20 -17.91 15.95 -2.91
N ASN A 21 -16.59 16.01 -3.15
CA ASN A 21 -16.03 16.23 -4.48
C ASN A 21 -16.11 14.95 -5.32
N ARG A 22 -16.78 15.02 -6.47
CA ARG A 22 -16.99 13.90 -7.39
C ARG A 22 -15.69 13.22 -7.81
N ASP A 23 -14.65 14.00 -8.11
CA ASP A 23 -13.37 13.46 -8.56
C ASP A 23 -12.63 12.75 -7.41
N PHE A 24 -12.73 13.32 -6.21
CA PHE A 24 -12.17 12.69 -5.01
C PHE A 24 -12.88 11.39 -4.65
N ARG A 25 -14.20 11.29 -4.85
CA ARG A 25 -14.94 10.03 -4.61
C ARG A 25 -14.45 8.91 -5.51
N TRP A 26 -14.26 9.16 -6.80
CA TRP A 26 -13.74 8.15 -7.74
C TRP A 26 -12.33 7.73 -7.38
N LEU A 27 -11.46 8.69 -7.03
CA LEU A 27 -10.13 8.39 -6.54
C LEU A 27 -10.16 7.53 -5.28
N TRP A 28 -11.01 7.88 -4.32
CA TRP A 28 -11.12 7.17 -3.04
C TRP A 28 -11.59 5.73 -3.22
N TRP A 29 -12.63 5.51 -4.02
CA TRP A 29 -13.10 4.16 -4.36
C TRP A 29 -12.05 3.36 -5.13
N GLY A 30 -11.40 3.97 -6.12
CA GLY A 30 -10.33 3.32 -6.88
C GLY A 30 -9.14 2.93 -5.99
N ARG A 31 -8.76 3.80 -5.05
CA ARG A 31 -7.69 3.53 -4.07
C ARG A 31 -8.08 2.38 -3.13
N LEU A 32 -9.31 2.37 -2.63
CA LEU A 32 -9.80 1.28 -1.79
C LEU A 32 -9.81 -0.05 -2.53
N ALA A 33 -10.41 -0.09 -3.72
CA ALA A 33 -10.46 -1.30 -4.55
C ALA A 33 -9.05 -1.81 -4.86
N SER A 34 -8.15 -0.93 -5.28
CA SER A 34 -6.75 -1.30 -5.57
C SER A 34 -6.04 -1.87 -4.34
N SER A 35 -6.24 -1.25 -3.16
CA SER A 35 -5.65 -1.74 -1.92
C SER A 35 -6.21 -3.11 -1.50
N ALA A 36 -7.51 -3.32 -1.69
CA ALA A 36 -8.16 -4.60 -1.40
C ALA A 36 -7.66 -5.70 -2.35
N THR A 37 -7.56 -5.41 -3.65
CA THR A 37 -7.01 -6.33 -4.65
C THR A 37 -5.56 -6.69 -4.34
N PHE A 38 -4.74 -5.72 -3.94
CA PHE A 38 -3.34 -5.96 -3.59
C PHE A 38 -3.20 -6.90 -2.38
N GLN A 39 -3.98 -6.67 -1.33
CA GLN A 39 -3.96 -7.55 -0.15
C GLN A 39 -4.50 -8.95 -0.48
N MET A 40 -5.55 -9.03 -1.29
CA MET A 40 -6.08 -10.32 -1.75
C MET A 40 -5.07 -11.10 -2.58
N ASN A 41 -4.32 -10.42 -3.46
CA ASN A 41 -3.29 -11.06 -4.29
C ASN A 41 -2.22 -11.74 -3.42
N THR A 42 -1.79 -11.08 -2.35
CA THR A 42 -0.83 -11.66 -1.37
C THR A 42 -1.36 -12.96 -0.76
N VAL A 43 -2.64 -13.00 -0.38
CA VAL A 43 -3.28 -14.20 0.21
C VAL A 43 -3.41 -15.31 -0.83
N VAL A 44 -3.91 -14.97 -2.03
CA VAL A 44 -4.10 -15.92 -3.13
C VAL A 44 -2.77 -16.54 -3.55
N GLN A 45 -1.71 -15.75 -3.64
CA GLN A 45 -0.39 -16.23 -4.01
C GLN A 45 0.16 -17.22 -2.97
N GLY A 46 -0.02 -16.93 -1.67
CA GLY A 46 0.32 -17.87 -0.61
C GLY A 46 -0.49 -19.16 -0.70
N TRP A 47 -1.79 -19.05 -0.94
CA TRP A 47 -2.65 -20.24 -1.05
C TRP A 47 -2.34 -21.09 -2.29
N LEU A 48 -2.03 -20.47 -3.43
CA LEU A 48 -1.64 -21.15 -4.67
C LEU A 48 -0.31 -21.91 -4.51
N VAL A 49 0.67 -21.33 -3.84
CA VAL A 49 1.95 -22.02 -3.55
C VAL A 49 1.72 -23.23 -2.64
N TYR A 50 0.80 -23.12 -1.68
CA TYR A 50 0.41 -24.25 -0.84
C TYR A 50 -0.26 -25.36 -1.65
N GLU A 51 -1.20 -25.03 -2.54
CA GLU A 51 -1.90 -25.98 -3.40
C GLU A 51 -0.95 -26.70 -4.38
N LEU A 52 -0.01 -25.96 -5.00
CA LEU A 52 0.95 -26.51 -5.95
C LEU A 52 2.04 -27.36 -5.31
N THR A 53 2.44 -27.07 -4.07
CA THR A 53 3.58 -27.74 -3.42
C THR A 53 3.18 -28.78 -2.38
N GLY A 54 1.93 -28.75 -1.88
CA GLY A 54 1.40 -29.70 -0.90
C GLY A 54 2.10 -29.70 0.47
N SER A 55 3.03 -28.77 0.71
CA SER A 55 3.89 -28.72 1.90
C SER A 55 4.08 -27.28 2.40
N ALA A 56 3.78 -27.06 3.68
CA ALA A 56 3.93 -25.76 4.35
C ALA A 56 5.39 -25.26 4.42
N LEU A 57 6.39 -26.15 4.30
CA LEU A 57 7.81 -25.77 4.31
C LEU A 57 8.23 -25.05 3.02
N ALA A 58 7.70 -25.46 1.87
CA ALA A 58 8.00 -24.80 0.60
C ALA A 58 7.36 -23.42 0.52
N LEU A 59 6.16 -23.26 1.09
CA LEU A 59 5.52 -21.97 1.27
C LEU A 59 6.40 -21.01 2.09
N GLY A 60 6.98 -21.50 3.19
CA GLY A 60 7.91 -20.75 4.03
C GLY A 60 9.19 -20.33 3.29
N LEU A 61 9.76 -21.21 2.46
CA LEU A 61 10.95 -20.91 1.65
C LEU A 61 10.67 -19.86 0.56
N VAL A 62 9.52 -19.94 -0.12
CA VAL A 62 9.12 -18.93 -1.13
C VAL A 62 8.88 -17.57 -0.46
N GLY A 63 8.20 -17.54 0.68
CA GLY A 63 8.01 -16.32 1.47
C GLY A 63 9.32 -15.72 1.99
N ALA A 64 10.26 -16.58 2.42
CA ALA A 64 11.60 -16.17 2.84
C ALA A 64 12.39 -15.59 1.67
N GLY A 65 12.30 -16.18 0.47
CA GLY A 65 12.91 -15.64 -0.75
C GLY A 65 12.34 -14.28 -1.14
N TRP A 66 11.01 -14.12 -1.02
CA TRP A 66 10.35 -12.83 -1.24
C TRP A 66 10.84 -11.76 -0.27
N SER A 67 10.92 -12.10 1.01
CA SER A 67 11.41 -11.22 2.09
C SER A 67 12.88 -10.84 1.89
N LEU A 68 13.71 -11.80 1.48
CA LEU A 68 15.12 -11.57 1.19
C LEU A 68 15.28 -10.62 0.01
N SER A 69 14.56 -10.88 -1.09
CA SER A 69 14.57 -10.02 -2.28
C SER A 69 14.08 -8.60 -1.94
N THR A 70 12.98 -8.47 -1.19
CA THR A 70 12.49 -7.15 -0.77
C THR A 70 13.48 -6.43 0.14
N LEU A 71 14.20 -7.13 1.03
CA LEU A 71 15.20 -6.50 1.87
C LEU A 71 16.38 -5.95 1.06
N PHE A 72 16.91 -6.74 0.12
CA PHE A 72 17.96 -6.28 -0.79
C PHE A 72 17.48 -5.13 -1.67
N LEU A 73 16.32 -5.27 -2.33
CA LEU A 73 15.78 -4.23 -3.20
C LEU A 73 15.37 -2.97 -2.44
N SER A 74 14.88 -3.07 -1.20
CA SER A 74 14.53 -1.91 -0.37
C SER A 74 15.77 -1.11 0.03
N LEU A 75 16.88 -1.78 0.33
CA LEU A 75 18.13 -1.12 0.68
C LEU A 75 18.69 -0.32 -0.50
N TYR A 76 18.68 -0.91 -1.70
CA TYR A 76 19.10 -0.20 -2.92
C TYR A 76 18.08 0.84 -3.38
N GLY A 77 16.79 0.51 -3.28
CA GLY A 77 15.68 1.37 -3.70
C GLY A 77 15.60 2.67 -2.91
N GLY A 78 15.90 2.65 -1.61
CA GLY A 78 15.97 3.86 -0.78
C GLY A 78 17.02 4.85 -1.25
N VAL A 79 18.23 4.36 -1.55
CA VAL A 79 19.34 5.20 -2.06
C VAL A 79 19.02 5.82 -3.42
N ILE A 80 18.31 5.09 -4.27
CA ILE A 80 17.86 5.58 -5.59
C ILE A 80 16.76 6.64 -5.43
N CYS A 81 15.81 6.43 -4.52
CA CYS A 81 14.73 7.38 -4.25
C CYS A 81 15.24 8.72 -3.71
N ASP A 82 16.25 8.72 -2.85
CA ASP A 82 16.80 9.95 -2.28
C ASP A 82 17.57 10.81 -3.30
N ARG A 83 18.10 10.18 -4.36
CA ARG A 83 18.91 10.87 -5.39
C ARG A 83 18.15 11.17 -6.68
N ALA A 84 16.99 10.56 -6.91
CA ALA A 84 16.26 10.71 -8.16
C ALA A 84 15.29 11.91 -8.14
N PRO A 85 15.17 12.66 -9.25
CA PRO A 85 14.19 13.73 -9.35
C PRO A 85 12.76 13.20 -9.30
N LYS A 86 11.89 13.87 -8.51
CA LYS A 86 10.51 13.43 -8.20
C LYS A 86 9.65 13.07 -9.42
N ARG A 87 9.86 13.72 -10.57
CA ARG A 87 9.18 13.40 -11.85
C ARG A 87 9.58 12.04 -12.39
N THR A 88 10.87 11.70 -12.34
CA THR A 88 11.39 10.41 -12.79
C THR A 88 10.85 9.30 -11.88
N ILE A 89 10.86 9.50 -10.57
CA ILE A 89 10.30 8.52 -9.61
C ILE A 89 8.81 8.29 -9.88
N LEU A 90 8.02 9.35 -10.12
CA LEU A 90 6.59 9.22 -10.45
C LEU A 90 6.34 8.45 -11.76
N LEU A 91 7.16 8.65 -12.78
CA LEU A 91 7.06 7.90 -14.05
C LEU A 91 7.44 6.43 -13.86
N TRP A 92 8.53 6.14 -13.16
CA TRP A 92 8.95 4.77 -12.86
C TRP A 92 7.95 4.04 -11.96
N SER A 93 7.45 4.71 -10.92
CA SER A 93 6.40 4.17 -10.04
C SER A 93 5.13 3.83 -10.81
N ARG A 94 4.81 4.57 -11.87
CA ARG A 94 3.57 4.41 -12.63
C ARG A 94 3.71 3.50 -13.85
N GLY A 95 4.93 3.30 -14.34
CA GLY A 95 5.26 2.34 -15.42
C GLY A 95 5.77 0.99 -14.93
N GLY A 96 6.17 0.88 -13.65
CA GLY A 96 6.58 -0.37 -13.01
C GLY A 96 5.47 -1.11 -12.27
N MET A 97 4.27 -0.51 -12.19
CA MET A 97 3.02 -1.20 -11.81
C MET A 97 2.31 -1.70 -13.06
#